data_AF-F7YEA4-F1
#
_entry.id   AF-F7YEA4-F1
#
_cell.length_a   1.000
_cell.length_b   1.000
_cell.length_c   1.000
_cell.angle_alpha   90.00
_cell.angle_beta   90.00
_cell.angle_gamma   90.00
#
_symmetry.space_group_name_H-M   'P 1'
#
loop_
_entity.id
_entity.type
_entity.pdbx_description
1 polymer ?
#
loop_
_entity_poly.entity_id
_entity_poly.type
_entity_poly.pdbx_seq_one_letter_code
_entity_poly.pdbx_strand_id
1 'polypeptide(L)'
;MRNLLIPLAVTGLCQAAHAGDISSAYTDLDWKKDCVTYAQAEQGDGDWADLACSGYRGYPVLIAYDDARESLFYGFPPGGDMTSAWESFSAFNSSGAKIEWRVETNGDKAVPFAVIHRRTISNGEDENKSTEVLLVAKVGQMDARVGCTVGLVLATGNSQANDQARKLADEKARTFACGKDRHTVIGNVPAFGRVDN
;
A
#
# COMPACT_ATOMS: atom_id res chain seq x y z
N MET A 1 -40.45 62.28 2.66
CA MET A 1 -39.29 61.42 2.38
C MET A 1 -39.59 60.05 2.99
N ARG A 2 -39.79 59.01 2.16
CA ARG A 2 -40.30 57.69 2.59
C ARG A 2 -39.15 56.68 2.42
N ASN A 3 -38.48 56.34 3.51
CA ASN A 3 -37.35 55.41 3.50
C ASN A 3 -37.86 53.98 3.26
N LEU A 4 -37.52 53.40 2.10
CA LEU A 4 -37.65 51.97 1.86
C LEU A 4 -36.44 51.24 2.46
N LEU A 5 -36.71 50.31 3.39
CA LEU A 5 -35.73 49.33 3.86
C LEU A 5 -35.78 48.12 2.91
N ILE A 6 -34.67 47.83 2.25
CA ILE A 6 -34.48 46.65 1.39
C ILE A 6 -33.90 45.52 2.26
N PRO A 7 -34.56 44.37 2.41
CA PRO A 7 -33.99 43.24 3.13
C PRO A 7 -32.96 42.54 2.22
N LEU A 8 -31.71 42.47 2.68
CA LEU A 8 -30.64 41.73 2.03
C LEU A 8 -30.82 40.23 2.36
N ALA A 9 -31.32 39.45 1.39
CA ALA A 9 -31.40 38.00 1.52
C ALA A 9 -30.00 37.40 1.26
N VAL A 10 -29.35 36.89 2.31
CA VAL A 10 -28.10 36.13 2.21
C VAL A 10 -28.45 34.70 1.82
N THR A 11 -28.38 34.37 0.54
CA THR A 11 -28.45 32.99 0.05
C THR A 11 -27.10 32.31 0.27
N GLY A 12 -27.01 31.47 1.30
CA GLY A 12 -25.86 30.61 1.54
C GLY A 12 -25.72 29.58 0.41
N LEU A 13 -24.68 29.72 -0.40
CA LEU A 13 -24.24 28.68 -1.33
C LEU A 13 -23.71 27.50 -0.52
N CYS A 14 -24.57 26.53 -0.20
CA CYS A 14 -24.13 25.20 0.18
C CYS A 14 -23.43 24.57 -1.02
N GLN A 15 -22.11 24.72 -1.12
CA GLN A 15 -21.33 23.87 -2.00
C GLN A 15 -21.46 22.44 -1.46
N ALA A 16 -22.13 21.57 -2.23
CA ALA A 16 -22.12 20.15 -1.96
C ALA A 16 -20.65 19.70 -2.00
N ALA A 17 -20.13 19.25 -0.85
CA ALA A 17 -18.85 18.57 -0.81
C ALA A 17 -19.01 17.24 -1.56
N HIS A 18 -18.63 17.21 -2.84
CA HIS A 18 -18.51 15.97 -3.57
C HIS A 18 -17.31 15.21 -3.01
N ALA A 19 -17.58 14.15 -2.25
CA ALA A 19 -16.56 13.15 -1.95
C ALA A 19 -16.08 12.57 -3.29
N GLY A 20 -14.77 12.44 -3.47
CA GLY A 20 -14.22 11.83 -4.68
C GLY A 20 -14.66 10.38 -4.79
N ASP A 21 -14.82 9.91 -6.03
CA ASP A 21 -15.18 8.51 -6.27
C ASP A 21 -13.98 7.61 -6.00
N ILE A 22 -14.19 6.55 -5.21
CA ILE A 22 -13.16 5.54 -4.93
C ILE A 22 -13.33 4.37 -5.88
N SER A 23 -12.23 3.93 -6.51
CA SER A 23 -12.20 2.80 -7.43
C SER A 23 -10.95 1.94 -7.27
N SER A 24 -11.00 0.70 -7.79
CA SER A 24 -9.83 -0.15 -7.98
C SER A 24 -9.17 0.14 -9.33
N ALA A 25 -7.85 0.27 -9.33
CA ALA A 25 -7.02 0.11 -10.52
C ALA A 25 -6.04 -1.04 -10.30
N TYR A 26 -5.60 -1.71 -11.36
CA TYR A 26 -4.71 -2.87 -11.26
C TYR A 26 -3.46 -2.66 -12.09
N THR A 27 -2.31 -3.01 -11.51
CA THR A 27 -1.04 -3.09 -12.22
C THR A 27 -0.43 -4.46 -12.02
N ASP A 28 0.43 -4.83 -12.96
CA ASP A 28 1.23 -6.04 -12.86
C ASP A 28 2.53 -5.71 -12.15
N LEU A 29 3.07 -6.69 -11.43
CA LEU A 29 4.41 -6.64 -10.87
C LEU A 29 5.21 -7.78 -11.46
N ASP A 30 5.99 -7.48 -12.50
CA ASP A 30 6.93 -8.41 -13.13
C ASP A 30 8.34 -7.82 -13.02
N TRP A 31 9.12 -8.37 -12.07
CA TRP A 31 10.45 -7.84 -11.77
C TRP A 31 11.42 -7.92 -12.95
N LYS A 32 11.17 -8.78 -13.94
CA LYS A 32 12.00 -8.91 -15.14
C LYS A 32 11.70 -7.84 -16.19
N LYS A 33 10.53 -7.24 -16.14
CA LYS A 33 10.05 -6.29 -17.17
C LYS A 33 9.99 -4.87 -16.66
N ASP A 34 9.46 -4.69 -15.47
CA ASP A 34 8.96 -3.40 -15.01
C ASP A 34 9.82 -2.78 -13.91
N CYS A 35 10.92 -3.44 -13.55
CA CYS A 35 11.80 -3.05 -12.45
C CYS A 35 13.24 -2.79 -12.87
N VAL A 36 13.86 -1.82 -12.20
CA VAL A 36 15.29 -1.53 -12.26
C VAL A 36 15.92 -1.92 -10.94
N THR A 37 16.88 -2.84 -10.97
CA THR A 37 17.76 -3.13 -9.83
C THR A 37 18.76 -2.00 -9.68
N TYR A 38 18.76 -1.33 -8.52
CA TYR A 38 19.67 -0.20 -8.26
C TYR A 38 20.73 -0.50 -7.19
N ALA A 39 20.55 -1.58 -6.42
CA ALA A 39 21.56 -2.14 -5.54
C ALA A 39 21.38 -3.66 -5.48
N GLN A 40 22.48 -4.41 -5.33
CA GLN A 40 22.45 -5.87 -5.17
C GLN A 40 23.76 -6.36 -4.56
N ALA A 41 23.75 -7.57 -4.01
CA ALA A 41 24.92 -8.22 -3.45
C ALA A 41 26.06 -8.37 -4.48
N GLU A 42 27.30 -8.15 -4.03
CA GLU A 42 28.47 -8.61 -4.77
C GLU A 42 28.63 -10.13 -4.64
N GLN A 43 29.51 -10.71 -5.47
CA GLN A 43 29.74 -12.14 -5.43
C GLN A 43 30.30 -12.57 -4.07
N GLY A 44 29.51 -13.36 -3.32
CA GLY A 44 29.91 -13.87 -2.01
C GLY A 44 29.35 -13.08 -0.83
N ASP A 45 28.66 -11.96 -1.07
CA ASP A 45 28.11 -11.06 -0.04
C ASP A 45 26.64 -11.32 0.28
N GLY A 46 26.15 -12.54 -0.01
CA GLY A 46 24.77 -12.97 0.24
C GLY A 46 23.87 -12.91 -0.99
N ASP A 47 22.56 -12.97 -0.74
CA ASP A 47 21.51 -12.94 -1.76
C ASP A 47 20.50 -11.84 -1.45
N TRP A 48 20.80 -10.62 -1.88
CA TRP A 48 19.95 -9.45 -1.69
C TRP A 48 19.97 -8.54 -2.92
N ALA A 49 18.86 -7.83 -3.13
CA ALA A 49 18.70 -6.86 -4.20
C ALA A 49 17.63 -5.83 -3.86
N ASP A 50 17.89 -4.57 -4.21
CA ASP A 50 16.91 -3.50 -4.15
C ASP A 50 16.46 -3.09 -5.56
N LEU A 51 15.14 -3.06 -5.75
CA LEU A 51 14.50 -2.82 -7.03
C LEU A 51 13.49 -1.67 -6.94
N ALA A 52 13.43 -0.88 -8.00
CA ALA A 52 12.40 0.12 -8.22
C ALA A 52 11.55 -0.28 -9.43
N CYS A 53 10.26 -0.53 -9.18
CA CYS A 53 9.31 -1.05 -10.15
C CYS A 53 8.27 0.00 -10.55
N SER A 54 7.78 -0.12 -11.79
CA SER A 54 6.65 0.68 -12.27
C SER A 54 5.37 0.27 -11.56
N GLY A 55 4.69 1.23 -10.93
CA GLY A 55 3.37 1.04 -10.35
C GLY A 55 2.30 1.85 -11.07
N TYR A 56 1.35 2.41 -10.34
CA TYR A 56 0.24 3.15 -10.92
C TYR A 56 0.61 4.59 -11.30
N ARG A 57 0.51 4.96 -12.58
CA ARG A 57 0.65 6.35 -13.06
C ARG A 57 1.87 7.10 -12.50
N GLY A 58 3.03 6.43 -12.45
CA GLY A 58 4.28 7.00 -11.96
C GLY A 58 4.54 6.85 -10.46
N TYR A 59 3.60 6.29 -9.68
CA TYR A 59 3.89 5.85 -8.32
C TYR A 59 4.74 4.57 -8.39
N PRO A 60 5.96 4.55 -7.81
CA PRO A 60 6.81 3.37 -7.87
C PRO A 60 6.36 2.33 -6.85
N VAL A 61 6.81 1.09 -7.06
CA VAL A 61 6.81 0.03 -6.06
C VAL A 61 8.26 -0.31 -5.79
N LEU A 62 8.72 -0.10 -4.57
CA LEU A 62 10.09 -0.44 -4.16
C LEU A 62 10.09 -1.80 -3.51
N ILE A 63 11.05 -2.64 -3.89
CA ILE A 63 11.23 -3.98 -3.34
C ILE A 63 12.65 -4.05 -2.80
N ALA A 64 12.77 -4.38 -1.52
CA ALA A 64 14.02 -4.84 -0.92
C ALA A 64 13.89 -6.36 -0.76
N TYR A 65 14.69 -7.11 -1.52
CA TYR A 65 14.80 -8.56 -1.42
C TYR A 65 16.05 -8.90 -0.61
N ASP A 66 15.92 -9.81 0.35
CA ASP A 66 17.03 -10.31 1.17
C ASP A 66 16.72 -11.72 1.65
N ASP A 67 17.51 -12.71 1.21
CA ASP A 67 17.45 -14.12 1.63
C ASP A 67 16.01 -14.67 1.66
N ALA A 68 15.44 -14.76 0.46
CA ALA A 68 14.09 -15.26 0.17
C ALA A 68 12.93 -14.51 0.86
N ARG A 69 13.16 -13.27 1.28
CA ARG A 69 12.15 -12.37 1.85
C ARG A 69 12.08 -11.09 1.05
N GLU A 70 10.89 -10.53 0.94
CA GLU A 70 10.68 -9.27 0.24
C GLU A 70 10.01 -8.27 1.18
N SER A 71 10.57 -7.08 1.29
CA SER A 71 10.00 -5.92 1.96
C SER A 71 9.58 -4.90 0.89
N LEU A 72 8.35 -4.39 0.95
CA LEU A 72 7.80 -3.54 -0.10
C LEU A 72 7.36 -2.17 0.40
N PHE A 73 7.60 -1.16 -0.43
CA PHE A 73 7.06 0.18 -0.26
C PHE A 73 6.28 0.61 -1.50
N TYR A 74 5.15 1.26 -1.30
CA TYR A 74 4.26 1.71 -2.38
C TYR A 74 4.20 3.24 -2.41
N GLY A 75 4.61 3.84 -3.53
CA GLY A 75 4.70 5.29 -3.69
C GLY A 75 6.09 5.85 -3.36
N PHE A 76 6.13 7.13 -3.00
CA PHE A 76 7.39 7.86 -2.81
C PHE A 76 7.88 7.74 -1.36
N PRO A 77 9.07 7.16 -1.11
CA PRO A 77 9.60 6.95 0.24
C PRO A 77 10.09 8.27 0.88
N PRO A 78 10.29 8.28 2.22
CA PRO A 78 10.96 9.36 2.94
C PRO A 78 12.28 9.76 2.26
N GLY A 79 12.57 11.06 2.21
CA GLY A 79 13.76 11.57 1.50
C GLY A 79 15.06 11.04 2.11
N GLY A 80 15.96 10.54 1.26
CA GLY A 80 17.25 9.99 1.65
C GLY A 80 17.24 8.51 2.06
N ASP A 81 16.05 7.91 2.21
CA ASP A 81 15.90 6.50 2.54
C ASP A 81 15.35 5.73 1.34
N MET A 82 16.28 5.25 0.52
CA MET A 82 16.02 4.26 -0.53
C MET A 82 16.43 2.87 -0.02
N THR A 83 16.52 2.64 1.29
CA THR A 83 17.15 1.45 1.87
C THR A 83 16.16 0.41 2.40
N SER A 84 16.73 -0.66 2.98
CA SER A 84 16.49 -2.06 2.66
C SER A 84 15.55 -2.82 3.61
N ALA A 85 14.80 -2.13 4.47
CA ALA A 85 13.97 -2.79 5.48
C ALA A 85 12.62 -2.07 5.71
N TRP A 86 11.70 -2.27 4.77
CA TRP A 86 10.27 -2.01 5.00
C TRP A 86 9.65 -3.12 5.85
N GLU A 87 8.38 -2.97 6.21
CA GLU A 87 7.70 -4.04 6.93
C GLU A 87 7.55 -5.27 6.02
N SER A 88 7.87 -6.46 6.56
CA SER A 88 7.73 -7.74 5.87
C SER A 88 7.31 -8.85 6.84
N PHE A 89 7.02 -10.02 6.28
CA PHE A 89 6.82 -11.23 7.06
C PHE A 89 8.16 -11.81 7.50
N SER A 90 8.20 -12.36 8.72
CA SER A 90 9.43 -12.96 9.24
C SER A 90 9.83 -14.24 8.50
N ALA A 91 8.84 -15.00 8.01
CA ALA A 91 9.09 -16.19 7.19
C ALA A 91 9.32 -15.81 5.71
N PHE A 92 9.93 -16.73 4.96
CA PHE A 92 10.11 -16.61 3.52
C PHE A 92 8.79 -16.26 2.84
N ASN A 93 8.83 -15.27 1.95
CA ASN A 93 7.63 -14.72 1.38
C ASN A 93 7.88 -14.09 0.01
N SER A 94 6.81 -13.99 -0.78
CA SER A 94 6.84 -13.42 -2.12
C SER A 94 5.59 -12.60 -2.46
N SER A 95 5.75 -11.73 -3.44
CA SER A 95 4.71 -10.89 -4.04
C SER A 95 3.84 -11.66 -5.02
N GLY A 96 2.53 -11.45 -4.96
CA GLY A 96 1.64 -11.79 -6.06
C GLY A 96 1.93 -10.91 -7.30
N ALA A 97 1.62 -11.41 -8.49
CA ALA A 97 1.89 -10.66 -9.73
C ALA A 97 0.94 -9.47 -9.96
N LYS A 98 -0.11 -9.30 -9.15
CA LYS A 98 -1.13 -8.25 -9.31
C LYS A 98 -1.20 -7.37 -8.07
N ILE A 99 -1.16 -6.06 -8.29
CA ILE A 99 -1.34 -5.03 -7.27
C ILE A 99 -2.67 -4.34 -7.53
N GLU A 100 -3.54 -4.28 -6.53
CA GLU A 100 -4.74 -3.45 -6.55
C GLU A 100 -4.43 -2.10 -5.88
N TRP A 101 -4.62 -1.02 -6.62
CA TRP A 101 -4.53 0.35 -6.15
C TRP A 101 -5.93 0.87 -5.83
N ARG A 102 -6.12 1.42 -4.64
CA ARG A 102 -7.32 2.17 -4.28
C ARG A 102 -7.10 3.63 -4.65
N VAL A 103 -7.91 4.12 -5.58
CA VAL A 103 -7.74 5.43 -6.22
C VAL A 103 -8.94 6.29 -5.92
N GLU A 104 -8.68 7.50 -5.41
CA GLU A 104 -9.68 8.55 -5.31
C GLU A 104 -9.63 9.41 -6.57
N THR A 105 -10.79 9.62 -7.20
CA THR A 105 -10.93 10.46 -8.38
C THR A 105 -11.77 11.68 -8.07
N ASN A 106 -11.23 12.87 -8.33
CA ASN A 106 -11.93 14.14 -8.20
C ASN A 106 -11.70 14.97 -9.47
N GLY A 107 -12.69 15.00 -10.35
CA GLY A 107 -12.54 15.51 -11.71
C GLY A 107 -11.45 14.76 -12.47
N ASP A 108 -10.48 15.49 -13.01
CA ASP A 108 -9.37 14.91 -13.79
C ASP A 108 -8.22 14.36 -12.94
N LYS A 109 -8.27 14.54 -11.61
CA LYS A 109 -7.25 14.03 -10.70
C LYS A 109 -7.63 12.64 -10.22
N ALA A 110 -6.75 11.67 -10.46
CA ALA A 110 -6.84 10.32 -9.91
C ALA A 110 -5.59 10.05 -9.07
N VAL A 111 -5.75 9.89 -7.77
CA VAL A 111 -4.66 9.76 -6.79
C VAL A 111 -4.80 8.43 -6.05
N PRO A 112 -3.80 7.52 -6.13
CA PRO A 112 -3.81 6.32 -5.32
C PRO A 112 -3.53 6.67 -3.85
N PHE A 113 -4.37 6.20 -2.93
CA PHE A 113 -4.19 6.42 -1.49
C PHE A 113 -3.87 5.14 -0.72
N ALA A 114 -4.19 3.97 -1.29
CA ALA A 114 -3.87 2.68 -0.69
C ALA A 114 -3.53 1.62 -1.76
N VAL A 115 -2.84 0.58 -1.32
CA VAL A 115 -2.57 -0.64 -2.10
C VAL A 115 -3.08 -1.85 -1.35
N ILE A 116 -3.62 -2.82 -2.08
CA ILE A 116 -3.88 -4.17 -1.63
C ILE A 116 -3.01 -5.09 -2.48
N HIS A 117 -2.14 -5.85 -1.83
CA HIS A 117 -1.22 -6.75 -2.50
C HIS A 117 -1.23 -8.12 -1.83
N ARG A 118 -1.47 -9.16 -2.62
CA ARG A 118 -1.41 -10.54 -2.14
C ARG A 118 0.05 -10.92 -1.89
N ARG A 119 0.28 -11.50 -0.72
CA ARG A 119 1.56 -12.01 -0.22
C ARG A 119 1.40 -13.50 -0.01
N THR A 120 2.39 -14.27 -0.42
CA THR A 120 2.47 -15.71 -0.14
C THR A 120 3.59 -15.92 0.87
N ILE A 121 3.28 -16.58 1.98
CA ILE A 121 4.22 -16.84 3.07
C ILE A 121 4.39 -18.34 3.21
N SER A 122 5.64 -18.82 3.18
CA SER A 122 5.98 -20.22 3.33
C SER A 122 5.72 -20.72 4.76
N ASN A 123 5.38 -22.00 4.90
CA ASN A 123 5.32 -22.68 6.19
C ASN A 123 6.63 -23.45 6.41
N GLY A 124 7.34 -23.15 7.50
CA GLY A 124 8.61 -23.82 7.84
C GLY A 124 8.46 -25.29 8.25
N GLU A 125 7.26 -25.76 8.59
CA GLU A 125 6.99 -27.16 8.94
C GLU A 125 6.55 -28.00 7.72
N ASP A 126 6.02 -27.36 6.67
CA ASP A 126 5.50 -28.04 5.48
C ASP A 126 5.58 -27.09 4.28
N GLU A 127 6.64 -27.24 3.47
CA GLU A 127 6.90 -26.39 2.30
C GLU A 127 5.80 -26.44 1.24
N ASN A 128 4.95 -27.48 1.25
CA ASN A 128 3.81 -27.58 0.33
C ASN A 128 2.59 -26.76 0.80
N LYS A 129 2.66 -26.17 1.99
CA LYS A 129 1.61 -25.31 2.53
C LYS A 129 2.13 -23.88 2.62
N SER A 130 1.41 -22.98 1.97
CA SER A 130 1.63 -21.56 2.09
C SER A 130 0.39 -20.88 2.67
N THR A 131 0.63 -19.75 3.33
CA THR A 131 -0.41 -18.85 3.78
C THR A 131 -0.44 -17.64 2.86
N GLU A 132 -1.61 -17.34 2.30
CA GLU A 132 -1.84 -16.13 1.54
C GLU A 132 -2.44 -15.06 2.45
N VAL A 133 -1.89 -13.85 2.37
CA VAL A 133 -2.35 -12.67 3.09
C VAL A 133 -2.51 -11.52 2.11
N LEU A 134 -3.61 -10.78 2.21
CA LEU A 134 -3.74 -9.48 1.56
C LEU A 134 -3.17 -8.41 2.48
N LEU A 135 -2.04 -7.85 2.07
CA LEU A 135 -1.42 -6.71 2.72
C LEU A 135 -2.10 -5.43 2.21
N VAL A 136 -2.55 -4.60 3.13
CA VAL A 136 -3.13 -3.27 2.85
C VAL A 136 -2.13 -2.22 3.28
N ALA A 137 -1.65 -1.39 2.34
CA ALA A 137 -0.67 -0.35 2.60
C ALA A 137 -1.21 1.04 2.28
N LYS A 138 -0.75 2.05 3.03
CA LYS A 138 -0.89 3.46 2.71
C LYS A 138 0.13 3.82 1.63
N VAL A 139 -0.31 4.47 0.55
CA VAL A 139 0.58 4.92 -0.52
C VAL A 139 1.30 6.20 -0.10
N GLY A 140 2.63 6.18 -0.18
CA GLY A 140 3.49 7.35 0.01
C GLY A 140 3.23 8.39 -1.08
N GLN A 141 2.60 9.50 -0.72
CA GLN A 141 2.41 10.64 -1.61
C GLN A 141 3.73 11.41 -1.79
N MET A 142 3.89 12.11 -2.91
CA MET A 142 5.14 12.82 -3.24
C MET A 142 5.49 13.92 -2.21
N ASP A 143 4.49 14.59 -1.67
CA ASP A 143 4.61 15.68 -0.71
C ASP A 143 4.87 15.16 0.71
N ALA A 144 4.06 14.21 1.17
CA ALA A 144 4.14 13.67 2.52
C ALA A 144 5.27 12.66 2.69
N ARG A 145 5.55 11.84 1.65
CA ARG A 145 6.54 10.75 1.64
C ARG A 145 6.38 9.74 2.78
N VAL A 146 5.15 9.54 3.24
CA VAL A 146 4.83 8.61 4.33
C VAL A 146 3.95 7.48 3.80
N GLY A 147 4.46 6.25 3.88
CA GLY A 147 3.77 5.01 3.57
C GLY A 147 4.14 3.92 4.57
N CYS A 148 3.24 2.96 4.78
CA CYS A 148 3.41 1.82 5.67
C CYS A 148 2.25 0.83 5.50
N THR A 149 2.34 -0.33 6.15
CA THR A 149 1.25 -1.29 6.23
C THR A 149 0.17 -0.81 7.20
N VAL A 150 -1.04 -0.72 6.70
CA VAL A 150 -2.26 -0.33 7.44
C VAL A 150 -2.93 -1.57 8.04
N GLY A 151 -2.81 -2.73 7.36
CA GLY A 151 -3.32 -3.97 7.89
C GLY A 151 -3.09 -5.19 7.01
N LEU A 152 -3.50 -6.33 7.55
CA LEU A 152 -3.28 -7.66 7.02
C LEU A 152 -4.59 -8.45 7.11
N VAL A 153 -4.99 -9.07 6.01
CA VAL A 153 -6.19 -9.92 5.94
C VAL A 153 -5.78 -11.31 5.49
N LEU A 154 -6.01 -12.31 6.32
CA LEU A 154 -5.80 -13.72 5.95
C LEU A 154 -6.68 -14.05 4.74
N ALA A 155 -6.07 -14.53 3.66
CA ALA A 155 -6.76 -14.91 2.44
C ALA A 155 -6.94 -16.42 2.29
N THR A 156 -6.00 -17.23 2.79
CA THR A 156 -6.14 -18.70 2.82
C THR A 156 -7.42 -19.09 3.56
N GLY A 157 -8.32 -19.80 2.87
CA GLY A 157 -9.60 -20.25 3.43
C GLY A 157 -10.64 -19.14 3.65
N ASN A 158 -10.38 -17.90 3.21
CA ASN A 158 -11.27 -16.77 3.42
C ASN A 158 -11.79 -16.21 2.08
N SER A 159 -13.03 -16.55 1.73
CA SER A 159 -13.68 -16.08 0.50
C SER A 159 -14.00 -14.57 0.50
N GLN A 160 -14.01 -13.92 1.66
CA GLN A 160 -14.31 -12.50 1.82
C GLN A 160 -13.06 -11.62 1.89
N ALA A 161 -11.86 -12.20 1.78
CA ALA A 161 -10.61 -11.49 2.04
C ALA A 161 -10.44 -10.22 1.20
N ASN A 162 -10.76 -10.27 -0.10
CA ASN A 162 -10.62 -9.11 -0.98
C ASN A 162 -11.53 -7.95 -0.55
N ASP A 163 -12.78 -8.24 -0.20
CA ASP A 163 -13.74 -7.21 0.21
C ASP A 163 -13.39 -6.63 1.58
N GLN A 164 -12.90 -7.46 2.50
CA GLN A 164 -12.36 -7.01 3.79
C GLN A 164 -11.13 -6.11 3.60
N ALA A 165 -10.22 -6.47 2.70
CA ALA A 165 -9.03 -5.66 2.41
C ALA A 165 -9.40 -4.31 1.77
N ARG A 166 -10.37 -4.28 0.83
CA ARG A 166 -10.88 -3.03 0.24
C ARG A 166 -11.54 -2.14 1.27
N LYS A 167 -12.41 -2.71 2.11
CA LYS A 167 -13.04 -1.96 3.21
C LYS A 167 -11.99 -1.35 4.13
N LEU A 168 -11.00 -2.14 4.54
CA LEU A 168 -9.91 -1.68 5.40
C LEU A 168 -9.10 -0.54 4.77
N ALA A 169 -8.77 -0.68 3.48
CA ALA A 169 -8.06 0.33 2.73
C ALA A 169 -8.85 1.65 2.66
N ASP A 170 -10.12 1.56 2.26
CA ASP A 170 -11.01 2.70 2.05
C ASP A 170 -11.34 3.43 3.37
N GLU A 171 -11.43 2.71 4.49
CA GLU A 171 -11.76 3.29 5.80
C GLU A 171 -10.54 3.86 6.53
N LYS A 172 -9.36 3.24 6.43
CA LYS A 172 -8.23 3.55 7.32
C LYS A 172 -7.02 4.19 6.66
N ALA A 173 -6.71 3.86 5.40
CA ALA A 173 -5.39 4.20 4.84
C ALA A 173 -5.12 5.72 4.75
N ARG A 174 -6.15 6.53 4.52
CA ARG A 174 -6.01 8.00 4.43
C ARG A 174 -5.57 8.62 5.76
N THR A 175 -6.11 8.18 6.88
CA THR A 175 -5.88 8.76 8.21
C THR A 175 -4.86 7.99 9.05
N PHE A 176 -4.45 6.80 8.62
CA PHE A 176 -3.47 5.97 9.33
C PHE A 176 -2.13 6.71 9.52
N ALA A 177 -1.68 6.79 10.77
CA ALA A 177 -0.43 7.41 11.17
C ALA A 177 0.70 6.37 11.23
N CYS A 178 1.47 6.26 10.15
CA CYS A 178 2.61 5.35 10.06
C CYS A 178 3.61 5.55 11.22
N GLY A 179 4.08 4.44 11.79
CA GLY A 179 4.99 4.43 12.95
C GLY A 179 4.33 4.75 14.29
N LYS A 180 3.01 5.02 14.33
CA LYS A 180 2.26 5.28 15.56
C LYS A 180 1.08 4.35 15.70
N ASP A 181 0.29 4.20 14.64
CA ASP A 181 -0.89 3.35 14.64
C ASP A 181 -0.48 1.89 14.48
N ARG A 182 -1.19 1.01 15.20
CA ARG A 182 -1.03 -0.44 15.06
C ARG A 182 -1.85 -0.92 13.86
N HIS A 183 -1.23 -1.75 13.02
CA HIS A 183 -1.91 -2.35 11.88
C HIS A 183 -3.13 -3.19 12.32
N THR A 184 -4.17 -3.20 11.49
CA THR A 184 -5.35 -4.06 11.72
C THR A 184 -5.08 -5.46 11.18
N VAL A 185 -5.34 -6.49 11.98
CA VAL A 185 -5.22 -7.90 11.56
C VAL A 185 -6.59 -8.55 11.52
N ILE A 186 -6.93 -9.20 10.40
CA ILE A 186 -8.14 -10.00 10.23
C ILE A 186 -7.73 -11.45 9.94
N GLY A 187 -8.04 -12.36 10.87
CA GLY A 187 -7.62 -13.77 10.82
C GLY A 187 -6.28 -14.04 11.49
N ASN A 188 -5.81 -15.29 11.39
CA ASN A 188 -4.51 -15.71 11.94
C ASN A 188 -3.42 -15.56 10.86
N VAL A 189 -2.78 -14.39 10.81
CA VAL A 189 -1.71 -14.11 9.83
C VAL A 189 -0.34 -14.45 10.43
N PRO A 190 0.64 -14.87 9.61
CA PRO A 190 2.02 -15.05 10.05
C PRO A 190 2.64 -13.76 10.61
N ALA A 191 3.71 -13.91 11.40
CA ALA A 191 4.41 -12.79 12.01
C ALA A 191 4.87 -11.76 10.96
N PHE A 192 4.61 -10.49 11.24
CA PHE A 192 4.84 -9.36 10.35
C PHE A 192 5.29 -8.13 11.13
N GLY A 193 6.28 -7.40 10.60
CA GLY A 193 6.78 -6.16 11.18
C GLY A 193 7.99 -5.63 10.44
N ARG A 194 8.63 -4.59 10.97
CA ARG A 194 9.98 -4.25 10.51
C ARG A 194 10.91 -5.39 10.88
N VAL A 195 11.54 -5.95 9.87
CA VAL A 195 12.63 -6.90 10.06
C VAL A 195 13.85 -6.02 10.27
N ASP A 196 14.17 -5.72 11.52
CA ASP A 196 15.48 -5.15 11.81
C ASP A 196 16.47 -6.28 11.50
N ASN A 197 17.23 -6.13 10.40
CA ASN A 197 18.27 -7.07 9.97
C ASN A 197 19.37 -7.22 11.04
#